data_AF-A0AAE0S710-F1
#
_entry.id   AF-A0AAE0S710-F1
#
_cell.length_a   1.000
_cell.length_b   1.000
_cell.length_c   1.000
_cell.angle_alpha   90.00
_cell.angle_beta   90.00
_cell.angle_gamma   90.00
#
_symmetry.space_group_name_H-M   'P 1'
#
loop_
_entity.id
_entity.type
_entity.pdbx_description
1 polymer ?
#
loop_
_entity_poly.entity_id
_entity_poly.type
_entity_poly.pdbx_seq_one_letter_code
_entity_poly.pdbx_strand_id
1 'polypeptide(L)'
;MESDRKKYTSKNRTRAIKSAKYKQFFGNQIQGQGFADKRKKKIQYEYLKFLKKENRRTEKTVLDGDAADCRKQRGFSAKSGRHKFSKAHEEYERRKQIKLDKKEVALKKKRELAAALDKYKQRKKEKFKKLCKKTYKGQPVMKDRIEHLLEKIQRQVNQT
;
A
#
# COMPACT_ATOMS: atom_id res chain seq x y z
N MET A 1 14.24 -36.17 45.96
CA MET A 1 14.63 -36.37 44.55
C MET A 1 13.90 -35.32 43.71
N GLU A 2 14.18 -34.05 43.98
CA GLU A 2 13.60 -32.91 43.27
C GLU A 2 14.54 -32.58 42.10
N SER A 3 14.10 -32.79 40.87
CA SER A 3 14.93 -32.56 39.67
C SER A 3 14.79 -31.10 39.22
N ASP A 4 15.80 -30.31 39.55
CA ASP A 4 15.88 -28.89 39.20
C ASP A 4 15.85 -28.65 37.68
N ARG A 5 14.80 -27.95 37.26
CA ARG A 5 14.54 -27.49 35.89
C ARG A 5 15.62 -26.48 35.45
N LYS A 6 16.51 -26.88 34.54
CA LYS A 6 17.48 -25.99 33.87
C LYS A 6 16.76 -24.80 33.19
N LYS A 7 16.92 -23.59 33.73
CA LYS A 7 16.50 -22.32 33.10
C LYS A 7 17.46 -21.98 31.96
N TYR A 8 17.05 -22.23 30.72
CA TYR A 8 17.74 -21.72 29.54
C TYR A 8 17.51 -20.20 29.44
N THR A 9 18.57 -19.41 29.68
CA THR A 9 18.56 -17.97 29.38
C THR A 9 19.09 -17.76 27.96
N SER A 10 18.20 -17.46 27.01
CA SER A 10 18.63 -17.08 25.66
C SER A 10 19.22 -15.67 25.71
N LYS A 11 20.55 -15.56 25.71
CA LYS A 11 21.27 -14.29 25.52
C LYS A 11 21.00 -13.76 24.11
N ASN A 12 19.97 -12.93 23.96
CA ASN A 12 19.75 -12.17 22.74
C ASN A 12 20.85 -11.10 22.62
N ARG A 13 21.96 -11.45 21.95
CA ARG A 13 22.93 -10.48 21.44
C ARG A 13 22.22 -9.61 20.40
N THR A 14 21.68 -8.48 20.81
CA THR A 14 21.29 -7.42 19.88
C THR A 14 22.56 -6.99 19.15
N ARG A 15 22.76 -7.46 17.92
CA ARG A 15 23.79 -6.93 17.04
C ARG A 15 23.48 -5.45 16.86
N ALA A 16 24.26 -4.58 17.49
CA ALA A 16 24.19 -3.15 17.23
C ALA A 16 24.38 -2.96 15.73
N ILE A 17 23.30 -2.61 15.04
CA ILE A 17 23.36 -2.17 13.66
C ILE A 17 24.20 -0.91 13.73
N LYS A 18 25.48 -1.01 13.37
CA LYS A 18 26.32 0.16 13.11
C LYS A 18 25.51 0.97 12.09
N SER A 19 24.90 2.07 12.54
CA SER A 19 24.14 2.96 11.67
C SER A 19 25.12 3.39 10.62
N ALA A 20 25.07 2.77 9.43
CA ALA A 20 26.01 3.23 8.45
C ALA A 20 25.64 4.67 8.13
N LYS A 21 26.69 5.42 7.85
CA LYS A 21 26.66 6.81 7.45
C LYS A 21 26.05 6.90 6.04
N TYR A 22 24.89 6.26 5.80
CA TYR A 22 24.24 6.27 4.50
C TYR A 22 23.53 7.62 4.32
N LYS A 23 24.17 8.46 3.50
CA LYS A 23 23.58 9.55 2.75
C LYS A 23 22.91 10.63 3.62
N GLN A 24 23.70 11.62 4.00
CA GLN A 24 23.16 12.93 4.40
C GLN A 24 22.22 13.40 3.29
N PHE A 25 20.92 13.40 3.58
CA PHE A 25 19.90 13.92 2.69
C PHE A 25 20.04 15.44 2.71
N PHE A 26 20.65 16.00 1.65
CA PHE A 26 20.68 17.45 1.43
C PHE A 26 19.28 17.92 1.02
N GLY A 27 18.42 18.11 2.01
CA GLY A 27 17.06 18.62 1.88
C GLY A 27 16.36 18.68 3.23
N ASN A 28 15.59 19.73 3.48
CA ASN A 28 14.86 19.89 4.73
C ASN A 28 13.71 18.85 4.79
N GLN A 29 13.77 17.86 5.69
CA GLN A 29 12.79 16.76 5.79
C GLN A 29 11.37 17.25 6.11
N ILE A 30 11.24 18.43 6.72
CA ILE A 30 9.97 19.02 7.14
C ILE A 30 9.17 19.60 5.96
N GLN A 31 9.83 20.05 4.89
CA GLN A 31 9.18 20.95 3.92
C GLN A 31 8.77 20.31 2.60
N GLY A 32 9.27 19.12 2.22
CA GLY A 32 8.97 18.54 0.90
C GLY A 32 9.36 19.42 -0.31
N GLN A 33 9.96 20.59 -0.07
CA GLN A 33 10.21 21.66 -1.03
C GLN A 33 11.25 21.25 -2.06
N GLY A 34 12.29 20.49 -1.67
CA GLY A 34 13.32 20.02 -2.61
C GLY A 34 12.77 19.17 -3.76
N PHE A 35 11.68 18.42 -3.57
CA PHE A 35 11.02 17.68 -4.65
C PHE A 35 10.05 18.54 -5.44
N ALA A 36 9.32 19.45 -4.78
CA ALA A 36 8.43 20.40 -5.44
C ALA A 36 9.22 21.33 -6.39
N ASP A 37 10.38 21.83 -5.96
CA ASP A 37 11.24 22.71 -6.75
C ASP A 37 11.90 21.96 -7.92
N LYS A 38 12.30 20.70 -7.71
CA LYS A 38 12.77 19.84 -8.82
C LYS A 38 11.67 19.60 -9.85
N ARG A 39 10.42 19.40 -9.44
CA ARG A 39 9.27 19.26 -10.36
C ARG A 39 8.99 20.57 -11.09
N LYS A 40 8.97 21.71 -10.39
CA LYS A 40 8.80 23.04 -10.99
C LYS A 40 9.89 23.33 -12.04
N LYS A 41 11.16 23.10 -11.69
CA LYS A 41 12.29 23.21 -12.63
C LYS A 41 12.16 22.27 -13.83
N LYS A 42 11.66 21.04 -13.60
CA LYS A 42 11.42 20.08 -14.68
C LYS A 42 10.33 20.55 -15.65
N ILE A 43 9.22 21.08 -15.14
CA ILE A 43 8.13 21.64 -15.96
C ILE A 43 8.65 22.82 -16.80
N GLN A 44 9.39 23.75 -16.18
CA GLN A 44 10.00 24.88 -16.89
C GLN A 44 10.96 24.41 -18.00
N TYR A 45 11.80 23.41 -17.72
CA TYR A 45 12.72 22.86 -18.71
C TYR A 45 11.99 22.19 -19.90
N GLU A 46 10.95 21.41 -19.64
CA GLU A 46 10.15 20.78 -20.71
C GLU A 46 9.44 21.83 -21.58
N TYR A 47 8.95 22.93 -20.98
CA TYR A 47 8.37 24.06 -21.73
C TYR A 47 9.38 24.74 -22.66
N LEU A 48 10.57 25.13 -22.14
CA LEU A 48 11.63 25.73 -22.95
C LEU A 48 12.13 24.79 -24.06
N LYS A 49 12.16 23.48 -23.78
CA LYS A 49 12.51 22.45 -24.76
C LYS A 49 11.46 22.33 -25.87
N PHE A 50 10.18 22.48 -25.53
CA PHE A 50 9.09 22.49 -26.50
C PHE A 50 9.18 23.70 -27.43
N LEU A 51 9.36 24.91 -26.87
CA LEU A 51 9.56 26.14 -27.66
C LEU A 51 10.76 26.04 -28.60
N LYS A 52 11.90 25.51 -28.12
CA LYS A 52 13.09 25.29 -28.97
C LYS A 52 12.81 24.31 -30.12
N LYS A 53 11.92 23.34 -29.92
CA LYS A 53 11.53 22.37 -30.94
C LYS A 53 10.57 22.98 -31.96
N GLU A 54 9.66 23.85 -31.54
CA GLU A 54 8.77 24.59 -32.43
C GLU A 54 9.56 25.56 -33.30
N ASN A 55 10.47 26.36 -32.72
CA ASN A 55 11.32 27.27 -33.49
C ASN A 55 12.18 26.53 -34.54
N ARG A 56 12.73 25.36 -34.20
CA ARG A 56 13.45 24.52 -35.18
C ARG A 56 12.56 23.95 -36.27
N ARG A 57 11.27 23.74 -36.00
CA ARG A 57 10.30 23.29 -37.01
C ARG A 57 9.94 24.44 -37.93
N THR A 58 9.68 25.63 -37.39
CA THR A 58 9.42 26.82 -38.20
C THR A 58 10.62 27.19 -39.07
N GLU A 59 11.84 27.12 -38.52
CA GLU A 59 13.08 27.31 -39.30
C GLU A 59 13.22 26.28 -40.42
N LYS A 60 12.90 25.00 -40.17
CA LYS A 60 12.90 23.96 -41.21
C LYS A 60 11.84 24.18 -42.27
N THR A 61 10.61 24.54 -41.89
CA THR A 61 9.55 24.81 -42.87
C THR A 61 9.85 26.03 -43.75
N VAL A 62 10.65 26.98 -43.27
CA VAL A 62 11.09 28.14 -44.06
C VAL A 62 12.26 27.77 -45.00
N LEU A 63 13.09 26.78 -44.64
CA LEU A 63 14.19 26.29 -45.48
C LEU A 63 13.75 25.23 -46.52
N ASP A 64 12.67 24.50 -46.25
CA ASP A 64 12.14 23.44 -47.12
C ASP A 64 11.06 23.94 -48.12
N GLY A 65 10.94 25.26 -48.31
CA GLY A 65 9.93 25.91 -49.14
C GLY A 65 10.14 25.87 -50.65
N ASP A 66 11.32 25.49 -51.14
CA ASP A 66 11.68 25.50 -52.58
C ASP A 66 12.32 24.17 -53.03
N ALA A 67 11.63 23.04 -52.86
CA ALA A 67 12.02 21.77 -53.50
C ALA A 67 10.87 20.75 -53.50
N ALA A 68 9.74 21.08 -54.13
CA ALA A 68 8.72 20.10 -54.47
C ALA A 68 9.07 19.41 -55.80
N ASP A 69 9.98 18.43 -55.80
CA ASP A 69 9.94 17.36 -56.81
C ASP A 69 10.64 16.07 -56.36
N CYS A 70 10.01 14.97 -56.76
CA CYS A 70 10.53 13.62 -56.97
C CYS A 70 11.07 12.84 -55.76
N ARG A 71 10.29 11.82 -55.34
CA ARG A 71 10.59 10.40 -55.64
C ARG A 71 9.97 9.49 -54.57
N LYS A 72 8.69 9.16 -54.77
CA LYS A 72 8.08 7.94 -54.22
C LYS A 72 8.71 6.72 -54.92
N GLN A 73 9.85 6.24 -54.45
CA GLN A 73 10.27 4.84 -54.64
C GLN A 73 11.18 4.41 -53.49
N ARG A 74 10.65 3.57 -52.60
CA ARG A 74 11.19 2.25 -52.24
C ARG A 74 10.33 1.68 -51.10
N GLY A 75 9.57 0.65 -51.43
CA GLY A 75 8.92 -0.21 -50.45
C GLY A 75 9.98 -0.93 -49.62
N PHE A 76 10.42 -0.30 -48.54
CA PHE A 76 10.83 -1.06 -47.38
C PHE A 76 9.53 -1.47 -46.69
N SER A 77 9.08 -2.70 -46.90
CA SER A 77 8.19 -3.32 -45.92
C SER A 77 9.01 -3.41 -44.65
N ALA A 78 8.98 -2.34 -43.84
CA ALA A 78 9.52 -2.37 -42.51
C ALA A 78 8.73 -3.49 -41.84
N LYS A 79 9.35 -4.67 -41.72
CA LYS A 79 8.97 -5.61 -40.67
C LYS A 79 9.03 -4.74 -39.43
N SER A 80 7.89 -4.25 -38.94
CA SER A 80 7.84 -3.40 -37.75
C SER A 80 8.14 -4.34 -36.60
N GLY A 81 9.42 -4.71 -36.47
CA GLY A 81 9.92 -5.54 -35.42
C GLY A 81 9.46 -4.87 -34.14
N ARG A 82 8.62 -5.60 -33.41
CA ARG A 82 8.05 -5.19 -32.13
C ARG A 82 9.08 -4.33 -31.39
N HIS A 83 8.74 -3.06 -31.13
CA HIS A 83 9.69 -2.07 -30.59
C HIS A 83 10.48 -2.70 -29.44
N LYS A 84 11.81 -2.50 -29.37
CA LYS A 84 12.69 -3.17 -28.38
C LYS A 84 12.17 -3.08 -26.93
N PHE A 85 11.36 -2.06 -26.65
CA PHE A 85 10.78 -1.77 -25.34
C PHE A 85 9.29 -2.17 -25.18
N SER A 86 8.64 -2.77 -26.18
CA SER A 86 7.22 -3.20 -26.11
C SER A 86 7.00 -4.23 -25.00
N LYS A 87 7.88 -5.23 -24.87
CA LYS A 87 7.81 -6.24 -23.80
C LYS A 87 7.96 -5.60 -22.41
N ALA A 88 8.85 -4.60 -22.28
CA ALA A 88 9.07 -3.89 -21.03
C ALA A 88 7.85 -3.08 -20.60
N HIS A 89 7.14 -2.46 -21.54
CA HIS A 89 5.90 -1.73 -21.27
C HIS A 89 4.78 -2.65 -20.81
N GLU A 90 4.57 -3.79 -21.49
CA GLU A 90 3.57 -4.78 -21.11
C GLU A 90 3.82 -5.36 -19.71
N GLU A 91 5.08 -5.70 -19.39
CA GLU A 91 5.43 -6.15 -18.04
C GLU A 91 5.18 -5.10 -16.97
N TYR A 92 5.42 -3.82 -17.27
CA TYR A 92 5.14 -2.72 -16.35
C TYR A 92 3.65 -2.62 -16.04
N GLU A 93 2.78 -2.67 -17.05
CA GLU A 93 1.33 -2.63 -16.84
C GLU A 93 0.85 -3.87 -16.07
N ARG A 94 1.39 -5.06 -16.34
CA ARG A 94 1.09 -6.27 -15.54
C ARG A 94 1.49 -6.11 -14.06
N ARG A 95 2.71 -5.63 -13.80
CA ARG A 95 3.19 -5.40 -12.42
C ARG A 95 2.35 -4.33 -11.72
N LYS A 96 1.84 -3.35 -12.45
CA LYS A 96 0.93 -2.32 -11.93
C LYS A 96 -0.43 -2.92 -11.56
N GLN A 97 -1.02 -3.76 -12.42
CA GLN A 97 -2.27 -4.49 -12.12
C GLN A 97 -2.12 -5.38 -10.88
N ILE A 98 -1.10 -6.23 -10.82
CA ILE A 98 -0.83 -7.10 -9.65
C ILE A 98 -0.72 -6.28 -8.36
N LYS A 99 -0.08 -5.10 -8.41
CA LYS A 99 0.01 -4.21 -7.25
C LYS A 99 -1.35 -3.64 -6.85
N LEU A 100 -2.23 -3.32 -7.80
CA LEU A 100 -3.59 -2.86 -7.53
C LEU A 100 -4.39 -3.99 -6.88
N ASP A 101 -4.39 -5.19 -7.47
CA ASP A 101 -5.12 -6.35 -6.95
C ASP A 101 -4.66 -6.70 -5.52
N LYS A 102 -3.34 -6.68 -5.28
CA LYS A 102 -2.77 -6.95 -3.96
C LYS A 102 -3.19 -5.90 -2.92
N LYS A 103 -3.34 -4.63 -3.32
CA LYS A 103 -3.87 -3.57 -2.46
C LYS A 103 -5.35 -3.77 -2.16
N GLU A 104 -6.15 -4.17 -3.16
CA GLU A 104 -7.57 -4.44 -2.98
C GLU A 104 -7.81 -5.61 -2.02
N VAL A 105 -7.07 -6.70 -2.18
CA VAL A 105 -7.12 -7.86 -1.28
C VAL A 105 -6.74 -7.45 0.15
N ALA A 106 -5.68 -6.65 0.31
CA ALA A 106 -5.29 -6.15 1.63
C ALA A 106 -6.36 -5.25 2.26
N LEU A 107 -7.02 -4.41 1.46
CA LEU A 107 -8.12 -3.56 1.92
C LEU A 107 -9.33 -4.39 2.36
N LYS A 108 -9.69 -5.44 1.61
CA LYS A 108 -10.77 -6.38 1.98
C LYS A 108 -10.47 -7.07 3.31
N LYS A 109 -9.27 -7.64 3.47
CA LYS A 109 -8.83 -8.25 4.74
C LYS A 109 -8.88 -7.28 5.91
N LYS A 110 -8.45 -6.02 5.71
CA LYS A 110 -8.51 -4.99 6.75
C LYS A 110 -9.96 -4.68 7.17
N ARG A 111 -10.88 -4.60 6.20
CA ARG A 111 -12.31 -4.38 6.46
C ARG A 111 -12.93 -5.56 7.21
N GLU A 112 -12.62 -6.79 6.81
CA GLU A 112 -13.10 -8.01 7.48
C GLU A 112 -12.62 -8.07 8.94
N LEU A 113 -11.34 -7.78 9.19
CA LEU A 113 -10.79 -7.71 10.55
C LEU A 113 -11.47 -6.63 11.39
N ALA A 114 -11.68 -5.44 10.83
CA ALA A 114 -12.37 -4.35 11.51
C ALA A 114 -13.81 -4.75 11.87
N ALA A 115 -14.56 -5.32 10.92
CA ALA A 115 -15.92 -5.79 11.13
C ALA A 115 -15.99 -6.91 12.20
N ALA A 116 -15.04 -7.84 12.21
CA ALA A 116 -14.96 -8.89 13.23
C ALA A 116 -14.68 -8.31 14.63
N LEU A 117 -13.78 -7.33 14.74
CA LEU A 117 -13.50 -6.63 15.99
C LEU A 117 -14.72 -5.86 16.50
N ASP A 118 -15.44 -5.18 15.61
CA ASP A 118 -16.63 -4.41 15.99
C ASP A 118 -17.76 -5.33 16.44
N LYS A 119 -17.98 -6.47 15.77
CA LYS A 119 -18.90 -7.52 16.23
C LYS A 119 -18.51 -8.04 17.61
N TYR A 120 -17.23 -8.30 17.87
CA TYR A 120 -16.76 -8.72 19.20
C TYR A 120 -17.04 -7.65 20.27
N LYS A 121 -16.74 -6.39 19.97
CA LYS A 121 -17.00 -5.26 20.88
C LYS A 121 -18.50 -5.10 21.17
N GLN A 122 -19.35 -5.22 20.16
CA GLN A 122 -20.81 -5.17 20.30
C GLN A 122 -21.29 -6.29 21.22
N ARG A 123 -20.94 -7.55 20.93
CA ARG A 123 -21.28 -8.70 21.79
C ARG A 123 -20.79 -8.52 23.23
N LYS A 124 -19.58 -8.00 23.41
CA LYS A 124 -19.01 -7.71 24.74
C LYS A 124 -19.83 -6.64 25.48
N LYS A 125 -20.19 -5.54 24.80
CA LYS A 125 -21.01 -4.46 25.36
C LYS A 125 -22.41 -4.96 25.73
N GLU A 126 -23.07 -5.69 24.85
CA GLU A 126 -24.40 -6.26 25.10
C GLU A 126 -24.41 -7.20 26.30
N LYS A 127 -23.43 -8.11 26.34
CA LYS A 127 -23.26 -9.02 27.48
C LYS A 127 -22.99 -8.28 28.78
N PHE A 128 -22.14 -7.26 28.76
CA PHE A 128 -21.89 -6.42 29.92
C PHE A 128 -23.17 -5.71 30.37
N LYS A 129 -23.92 -5.09 29.45
CA LYS A 129 -25.20 -4.41 29.72
C LYS A 129 -26.23 -5.34 30.34
N LYS A 130 -26.28 -6.61 29.93
CA LYS A 130 -27.15 -7.63 30.55
C LYS A 130 -26.70 -7.99 31.97
N LEU A 131 -25.41 -8.33 32.14
CA LEU A 131 -24.88 -8.83 33.42
C LEU A 131 -24.68 -7.75 34.49
N CYS A 132 -24.56 -6.48 34.11
CA CYS A 132 -24.42 -5.37 35.06
C CYS A 132 -25.75 -4.91 35.66
N LYS A 133 -26.89 -5.45 35.19
CA LYS A 133 -28.21 -5.10 35.73
C LYS A 133 -28.31 -5.46 37.20
N LYS A 134 -28.94 -4.57 37.95
CA LYS A 134 -29.18 -4.71 39.38
C LYS A 134 -30.65 -4.40 39.69
N THR A 135 -31.17 -5.01 40.74
CA THR A 135 -32.49 -4.68 41.31
C THR A 135 -32.43 -3.32 42.00
N TYR A 136 -33.58 -2.78 42.40
CA TYR A 136 -33.63 -1.53 43.17
C TYR A 136 -32.83 -1.58 44.48
N LYS A 137 -32.63 -2.79 45.05
CA LYS A 137 -31.79 -3.06 46.22
C LYS A 137 -30.30 -3.25 45.89
N GLY A 138 -29.89 -3.05 44.64
CA GLY A 138 -28.50 -3.19 44.19
C GLY A 138 -28.02 -4.63 44.00
N GLN A 139 -28.87 -5.63 44.23
CA GLN A 139 -28.54 -7.03 44.00
C GLN A 139 -28.48 -7.35 42.51
N PRO A 140 -27.60 -8.24 42.04
CA PRO A 140 -27.57 -8.63 40.64
C PRO A 140 -28.89 -9.31 40.23
N VAL A 141 -29.34 -9.05 39.00
CA VAL A 141 -30.50 -9.75 38.45
C VAL A 141 -30.11 -11.21 38.18
N MET A 142 -30.66 -12.14 38.96
CA MET A 142 -30.27 -13.56 38.93
C MET A 142 -30.62 -14.25 37.61
N LYS A 143 -31.76 -13.89 36.98
CA LYS A 143 -32.18 -14.42 35.67
C LYS A 143 -31.06 -14.30 34.62
N ASP A 144 -30.52 -13.09 34.43
CA ASP A 144 -29.48 -12.82 33.44
C ASP A 144 -28.16 -13.54 33.79
N ARG A 145 -27.86 -13.74 35.07
CA ARG A 145 -26.65 -14.47 35.52
C ARG A 145 -26.76 -15.97 35.30
N ILE A 146 -27.92 -16.55 35.60
CA ILE A 146 -28.19 -17.98 35.40
C ILE A 146 -28.16 -18.30 33.90
N GLU A 147 -28.81 -17.50 33.05
CA GLU A 147 -28.80 -17.70 31.60
C GLU A 147 -27.37 -17.72 31.03
N HIS A 148 -26.53 -16.78 31.46
CA HIS A 148 -25.12 -16.73 31.05
C HIS A 148 -24.29 -17.93 31.59
N LEU A 149 -24.63 -18.45 32.76
CA LEU A 149 -24.00 -19.66 33.30
C LEU A 149 -24.41 -20.90 32.50
N LEU A 150 -25.70 -21.06 32.20
CA LEU A 150 -26.22 -22.16 31.37
C LEU A 150 -25.59 -22.14 29.97
N GLU A 151 -25.44 -20.96 29.36
CA GLU A 151 -24.77 -20.81 28.06
C GLU A 151 -23.31 -21.28 28.12
N LYS A 152 -22.59 -21.03 29.23
CA LYS A 152 -21.22 -21.52 29.42
C LYS A 152 -21.17 -23.05 29.53
N ILE A 153 -22.07 -23.64 30.30
CA ILE A 153 -22.13 -25.11 30.48
C ILE A 153 -22.44 -25.78 29.15
N GLN A 154 -23.45 -25.31 28.42
CA GLN A 154 -23.79 -25.85 27.09
C GLN A 154 -22.61 -25.76 26.11
N ARG A 155 -21.87 -24.65 26.11
CA ARG A 155 -20.67 -24.51 25.26
C ARG A 155 -19.57 -25.50 25.63
N GLN A 156 -19.38 -25.78 26.93
CA GLN A 156 -18.41 -26.78 27.37
C GLN A 156 -18.84 -28.18 26.96
N VAL A 157 -20.12 -28.52 27.13
CA VAL A 157 -20.69 -29.82 26.73
C VAL A 157 -20.64 -30.02 25.21
N ASN A 158 -20.85 -28.97 24.41
CA ASN A 158 -20.76 -29.08 22.95
C ASN A 158 -19.32 -29.09 22.41
N GLN A 159 -18.32 -28.86 23.26
CA GLN A 159 -16.90 -28.89 22.90
C GLN A 159 -16.25 -30.25 23.19
N THR A 160 -16.87 -31.06 24.04
CA THR A 160 -16.54 -32.47 24.28
C THR A 160 -17.25 -33.37 23.29
#